data_AF-A0A6B3EAI8-F1
#
_entry.id   AF-A0A6B3EAI8-F1
#
_cell.length_a   1.000
_cell.length_b   1.000
_cell.length_c   1.000
_cell.angle_alpha   90.00
_cell.angle_beta   90.00
_cell.angle_gamma   90.00
#
_symmetry.space_group_name_H-M   'P 1'
#
loop_
_entity.id
_entity.type
_entity.pdbx_description
1 polymer ?
#
loop_
_entity_poly.entity_id
_entity_poly.type
_entity_poly.pdbx_seq_one_letter_code
_entity_poly.pdbx_strand_id
1 'polypeptide(L)'
;GVSATPVREALVDLSAQGLLDSVQHRGFRVHTFSLDDFRTMIEARCLVSDAVFGGIAAEALLAGAPGVLASVRRRGEEAQRAA
;
A
#
# COMPACT_ATOMS: atom_id res chain seq x y z
N GLY A 1 -7.18 5.05 29.01
CA GLY A 1 -5.85 5.35 28.45
C GLY A 1 -5.18 4.05 28.06
N VAL A 2 -4.40 4.05 26.98
CA VAL A 2 -3.66 2.88 26.48
C VAL A 2 -2.35 2.74 27.27
N SER A 3 -1.86 1.52 27.53
CA SER A 3 -0.63 1.28 28.31
C SER A 3 0.65 1.48 27.47
N ALA A 4 1.81 1.57 28.13
CA ALA A 4 3.08 1.88 27.46
C ALA A 4 3.53 0.81 26.45
N THR A 5 3.23 -0.47 26.69
CA THR A 5 3.63 -1.59 25.81
C THR A 5 2.97 -1.53 24.42
N PRO A 6 1.63 -1.51 24.28
CA PRO A 6 0.99 -1.41 22.97
C PRO A 6 1.31 -0.09 22.26
N VAL A 7 1.56 1.00 23.00
CA VAL A 7 2.06 2.25 22.40
C VAL A 7 3.44 2.03 21.78
N ARG A 8 4.34 1.33 22.48
CA ARG A 8 5.68 1.04 21.97
C ARG A 8 5.64 0.17 20.71
N GLU A 9 4.79 -0.86 20.70
CA GLU A 9 4.58 -1.73 19.54
C GLU A 9 4.10 -0.93 18.34
N ALA A 10 3.06 -0.11 18.53
CA ALA A 10 2.56 0.77 17.47
C ALA A 10 3.63 1.72 16.93
N LEU A 11 4.47 2.31 17.79
CA LEU A 11 5.55 3.20 17.36
C LEU A 11 6.63 2.47 16.54
N VAL A 12 6.97 1.23 16.91
CA VAL A 12 7.90 0.39 16.13
C VAL A 12 7.29 0.03 14.77
N ASP A 13 6.03 -0.40 14.75
CA ASP A 13 5.33 -0.77 13.52
C ASP A 13 5.20 0.40 12.55
N LEU A 14 4.85 1.59 13.06
CA LEU A 14 4.76 2.80 12.24
C LEU A 14 6.13 3.22 11.68
N SER A 15 7.21 2.99 12.42
CA SER A 15 8.56 3.26 11.91
C SER A 15 8.97 2.25 10.83
N ALA A 16 8.63 0.97 10.99
CA ALA A 16 8.84 -0.05 9.96
C ALA A 16 8.07 0.24 8.66
N GLN A 17 6.91 0.91 8.77
CA GLN A 17 6.11 1.38 7.63
C GLN A 17 6.64 2.69 7.01
N GLY A 18 7.68 3.31 7.56
CA GLY A 18 8.21 4.59 7.09
C GLY A 18 7.36 5.80 7.47
N LEU A 19 6.38 5.63 8.37
CA LEU A 19 5.51 6.72 8.83
C LEU A 19 6.15 7.53 9.96
N LEU A 20 7.10 6.92 10.69
CA LEU A 20 7.91 7.57 11.72
C LEU A 20 9.41 7.36 11.48
N ASP A 21 10.17 8.42 11.69
CA ASP A 21 11.63 8.37 11.77
C ASP A 21 12.05 7.96 13.19
N SER A 22 12.88 6.93 13.31
CA SER A 22 13.57 6.64 14.57
C SER A 22 14.73 7.61 14.76
N VAL A 23 14.73 8.36 15.86
CA VAL A 23 15.79 9.30 16.21
C VAL A 23 16.54 8.74 17.41
N GLN A 24 17.82 8.41 17.19
CA GLN A 24 18.67 7.82 18.22
C GLN A 24 18.65 8.66 19.50
N HIS A 25 18.37 8.01 20.63
CA HIS A 25 18.23 8.62 21.96
C HIS A 25 17.12 9.69 22.11
N ARG A 26 16.26 9.89 21.10
CA ARG A 26 15.15 10.86 21.14
C ARG A 26 13.78 10.26 20.82
N GLY A 27 13.70 8.96 20.53
CA GLY A 27 12.43 8.28 20.26
C GLY A 27 12.05 8.35 18.79
N PHE A 28 10.83 8.81 18.49
CA PHE A 28 10.26 8.83 17.14
C PHE A 28 9.80 10.22 16.74
N ARG A 29 9.85 10.51 15.44
CA ARG A 29 9.32 11.74 14.84
C ARG A 29 8.46 11.39 13.64
N VAL A 30 7.37 12.13 13.44
CA VAL A 30 6.53 11.95 12.25
C VAL A 30 7.35 12.24 10.99
N HIS A 31 7.32 11.29 10.05
CA HIS A 31 8.03 11.46 8.80
C HIS A 31 7.43 12.62 8.00
N THR A 32 8.30 13.45 7.40
CA THR A 32 7.87 14.59 6.59
C THR A 32 8.01 14.24 5.12
N PHE A 33 6.88 14.03 4.45
CA PHE A 33 6.87 13.73 3.02
C PHE A 33 7.04 14.99 2.18
N SER A 34 7.95 14.93 1.21
CA SER A 34 8.08 15.91 0.15
C SER A 34 7.17 15.58 -1.03
N LEU A 35 7.04 16.53 -1.96
CA LEU A 35 6.35 16.29 -3.24
C LEU A 35 7.05 15.21 -4.08
N ASP A 36 8.37 15.08 -3.94
CA ASP A 36 9.14 14.07 -4.66
C ASP A 36 8.83 12.67 -4.12
N ASP A 37 8.80 12.51 -2.79
CA ASP A 37 8.39 11.26 -2.13
C ASP A 37 6.99 10.83 -2.57
N PHE A 38 6.07 11.79 -2.67
CA PHE A 38 4.72 11.52 -3.18
C PHE A 38 4.73 11.00 -4.61
N ARG A 39 5.52 11.61 -5.51
CA ARG A 39 5.64 11.17 -6.90
C ARG A 39 6.23 9.78 -6.99
N THR A 40 7.33 9.51 -6.28
CA THR A 40 7.95 8.19 -6.22
C THR A 40 6.99 7.14 -5.66
N MET A 41 6.21 7.47 -4.64
CA MET A 41 5.18 6.57 -4.09
C MET A 41 4.12 6.22 -5.14
N ILE A 42 3.64 7.18 -5.92
CA ILE A 42 2.67 6.94 -6.99
C ILE A 42 3.29 6.10 -8.11
N GLU A 43 4.52 6.40 -8.52
CA GLU A 43 5.24 5.63 -9.54
C GLU A 43 5.42 4.17 -9.12
N ALA A 44 5.89 3.93 -7.89
CA ALA A 44 6.02 2.58 -7.34
C ALA A 44 4.67 1.84 -7.31
N ARG A 45 3.58 2.53 -6.93
CA ARG A 45 2.23 1.95 -6.95
C ARG A 45 1.79 1.58 -8.36
N CYS A 46 2.02 2.45 -9.35
CA CYS A 46 1.71 2.16 -10.75
C CYS A 46 2.46 0.92 -11.24
N LEU A 47 3.78 0.83 -10.98
CA LEU A 47 4.57 -0.33 -11.38
C LEU A 47 4.03 -1.65 -10.81
N VAL A 48 3.68 -1.66 -9.52
CA VAL A 48 3.11 -2.87 -8.87
C VAL A 48 1.74 -3.20 -9.46
N SER A 49 0.86 -2.21 -9.59
CA SER A 49 -0.48 -2.43 -10.15
C SER A 49 -0.42 -2.94 -11.58
N ASP A 50 0.39 -2.30 -12.43
CA ASP A 50 0.54 -2.68 -13.84
C ASP A 50 1.09 -4.09 -13.99
N ALA A 51 2.09 -4.46 -13.18
CA ALA A 51 2.64 -5.82 -13.19
C ALA A 51 1.59 -6.87 -12.79
N VAL A 52 0.81 -6.60 -11.73
CA VAL A 52 -0.24 -7.52 -11.27
C VAL A 52 -1.35 -7.67 -12.29
N PHE A 53 -1.91 -6.56 -12.78
CA PHE A 53 -3.02 -6.61 -13.73
C PHE A 53 -2.57 -7.11 -15.11
N GLY A 54 -1.38 -6.76 -15.55
CA GLY A 54 -0.77 -7.28 -16.77
C GLY A 54 -0.60 -8.80 -16.72
N GLY A 55 -0.10 -9.34 -15.60
CA GLY A 55 0.02 -10.79 -15.38
C GLY A 55 -1.33 -11.50 -15.45
N ILE A 56 -2.33 -11.00 -14.73
CA ILE A 56 -3.69 -11.59 -14.72
C ILE A 56 -4.31 -11.55 -16.12
N ALA A 57 -4.15 -10.44 -16.85
CA ALA A 57 -4.68 -10.30 -18.21
C ALA A 57 -4.01 -11.26 -19.19
N ALA A 58 -2.68 -11.44 -19.08
CA ALA A 58 -1.93 -12.39 -19.89
C ALA A 58 -2.39 -13.84 -19.62
N GLU A 59 -2.56 -14.22 -18.36
CA GLU A 59 -3.08 -15.55 -17.98
C GLU A 59 -4.51 -15.77 -18.51
N ALA A 60 -5.40 -14.79 -18.36
CA ALA A 60 -6.77 -14.89 -18.84
C ALA A 60 -6.86 -15.04 -20.36
N LEU A 61 -5.98 -14.36 -21.11
CA LEU A 61 -5.86 -14.49 -22.55
C LEU A 61 -5.41 -15.90 -22.93
N LEU A 62 -4.37 -16.42 -22.29
CA LEU A 62 -3.87 -17.78 -22.54
C LEU A 62 -4.90 -18.85 -22.19
N ALA A 63 -5.69 -18.64 -21.14
CA ALA A 63 -6.75 -19.56 -20.71
C ALA A 63 -8.05 -19.46 -21.54
N GLY A 64 -8.15 -18.50 -22.48
CA GLY A 64 -9.38 -18.28 -23.26
C GLY A 64 -10.60 -17.90 -22.41
N ALA A 65 -10.37 -17.32 -21.22
CA ALA A 65 -11.40 -17.08 -20.21
C ALA A 65 -11.58 -15.57 -19.93
N PRO A 66 -12.24 -14.81 -20.84
CA PRO A 66 -12.36 -13.35 -20.73
C PRO A 66 -13.15 -12.88 -19.50
N GLY A 67 -13.91 -13.77 -18.84
CA GLY A 67 -14.69 -13.46 -17.64
C GLY A 67 -13.89 -13.34 -16.33
N VAL A 68 -12.61 -13.74 -16.31
CA VAL A 68 -11.78 -13.75 -15.09
C VAL A 68 -11.68 -12.36 -14.45
N LEU A 69 -11.58 -11.31 -15.27
CA LEU A 69 -11.48 -9.93 -14.80
C LEU A 69 -12.80 -9.34 -14.27
N ALA A 70 -13.95 -9.98 -14.52
CA ALA A 70 -15.25 -9.46 -14.07
C ALA A 70 -15.36 -9.42 -12.53
N SER A 71 -14.82 -10.42 -11.86
CA SER A 71 -14.79 -10.47 -10.38
C SER A 71 -13.86 -9.41 -9.80
N VAL A 72 -12.71 -9.17 -10.44
CA VAL A 72 -11.73 -8.13 -10.07
C VAL A 72 -12.35 -6.75 -10.22
N ARG A 73 -12.98 -6.47 -11.37
CA ARG A 73 -13.69 -5.20 -11.62
C ARG A 73 -14.75 -4.91 -10.56
N ARG A 74 -15.63 -5.89 -10.29
CA ARG A 74 -16.69 -5.74 -9.27
C ARG A 74 -16.09 -5.40 -7.90
N ARG A 75 -15.02 -6.08 -7.49
CA ARG A 75 -14.35 -5.78 -6.20
C ARG A 75 -13.72 -4.39 -6.18
N GLY A 76 -13.15 -3.94 -7.30
CA GLY A 76 -12.62 -2.57 -7.43
C GLY A 76 -13.71 -1.52 -7.25
N GLU A 77 -14.86 -1.69 -7.89
CA GLU A 77 -16.01 -0.77 -7.77
C GLU A 77 -16.59 -0.71 -6.35
N GLU A 78 -16.65 -1.85 -5.64
CA GLU A 78 -17.07 -1.89 -4.23
C GLU A 78 -16.07 -1.16 -3.32
N ALA A 79 -14.76 -1.37 -3.53
CA ALA A 79 -13.72 -0.71 -2.75
C ALA A 79 -13.73 0.82 -2.95
N GLN A 80 -13.93 1.27 -4.20
CA GLN A 80 -14.04 2.71 -4.50
C GLN A 80 -15.28 3.34 -3.85
N ARG A 81 -16.39 2.61 -3.73
CA ARG A 81 -17.60 3.10 -3.05
C ARG A 81 -17.46 3.19 -1.53
N ALA A 82 -16.55 2.42 -0.94
CA ALA A 82 -16.33 2.37 0.50
C ALA A 82 -15.30 3.39 1.02
N ALA A 83 -14.56 4.03 0.11
CA ALA A 83 -13.55 5.05 0.41
C ALA A 83 -14.15 6.46 0.44
#